data_AF-A0A0G8CQT7-F1
#
_entry.id   AF-A0A0G8CQT7-F1
#
_cell.length_a   1.000
_cell.length_b   1.000
_cell.length_c   1.000
_cell.angle_alpha   90.00
_cell.angle_beta   90.00
_cell.angle_gamma   90.00
#
_symmetry.space_group_name_H-M   'P 1'
#
loop_
_entity.id
_entity.type
_entity.pdbx_description
1 polymer ?
#
loop_
_entity_poly.entity_id
_entity_poly.type
_entity_poly.pdbx_seq_one_letter_code
_entity_poly.pdbx_strand_id
1 'polypeptide(L)'
;MILILPILLFLLFILYKISKMVSKTVAVLVDFLFLGGFTVYSLHKLISVKIASGYAIYFWDILFFIVSCVLYYIVLNYLVINFPRIAAFINYIISWIGTFLVYTTICIILIGNLPKLLNDEFFSQLTNIIIISILAIITFNIRKTMFANEERNEEIY
;
A
#
# COMPACT_ATOMS: atom_id res chain seq x y z
N MET A 1 22.58 -19.51 28.79
CA MET A 1 22.55 -19.32 27.32
C MET A 1 21.38 -20.06 26.65
N ILE A 2 21.06 -21.31 27.05
CA ILE A 2 19.98 -22.13 26.45
C ILE A 2 18.57 -21.53 26.64
N LEU A 3 18.29 -20.79 27.72
CA LEU A 3 16.98 -20.17 27.99
C LEU A 3 16.72 -18.88 27.19
N ILE A 4 17.76 -18.25 26.64
CA ILE A 4 17.65 -17.01 25.87
C ILE A 4 17.22 -17.30 24.43
N LEU A 5 17.67 -18.43 23.87
CA LEU A 5 17.33 -18.87 22.52
C LEU A 5 15.81 -19.03 22.28
N PRO A 6 15.03 -19.73 23.13
CA PRO A 6 13.58 -19.85 22.93
C PRO A 6 12.85 -18.51 23.08
N ILE A 7 13.33 -17.63 23.98
CA ILE A 7 12.77 -16.28 24.14
C ILE A 7 13.02 -15.43 22.88
N LEU A 8 14.23 -15.49 22.32
CA LEU A 8 14.57 -14.78 21.08
C LEU A 8 13.75 -15.30 19.89
N LEU A 9 13.60 -16.62 19.76
CA LEU A 9 12.77 -17.24 18.72
C LEU A 9 11.30 -16.85 18.85
N PHE A 10 10.78 -16.82 20.08
CA PHE A 10 9.42 -16.38 20.35
C PHE A 10 9.20 -14.91 19.98
N LEU A 11 10.15 -14.03 20.32
CA LEU A 11 10.11 -12.62 19.95
C LEU A 11 10.14 -12.44 18.42
N LEU A 12 11.05 -13.12 17.73
CA LEU A 12 11.13 -13.12 16.26
C LEU A 12 9.83 -13.58 15.62
N PHE A 13 9.19 -14.60 16.19
CA PHE A 13 7.91 -15.11 15.70
C PHE A 13 6.77 -14.08 15.86
N ILE A 14 6.71 -13.39 17.00
CA ILE A 14 5.74 -12.31 17.22
C ILE A 14 5.99 -11.16 16.24
N LEU A 15 7.24 -10.71 16.11
CA LEU A 15 7.62 -9.64 15.18
C LEU A 15 7.29 -9.99 13.74
N TYR A 16 7.50 -11.25 13.34
CA TYR A 16 7.11 -11.75 12.01
C TYR A 16 5.59 -11.66 11.79
N LYS A 17 4.77 -12.09 12.77
CA LYS A 17 3.30 -11.98 12.68
C LYS A 17 2.84 -10.53 12.56
N ILE A 18 3.39 -9.64 13.39
CA ILE A 18 3.07 -8.21 13.36
C ILE A 18 3.46 -7.62 12.00
N SER A 19 4.67 -7.90 11.51
CA SER A 19 5.15 -7.44 10.20
C SER A 19 4.22 -7.89 9.06
N LYS A 20 3.79 -9.15 9.08
CA LYS A 20 2.83 -9.67 8.09
C LYS A 20 1.49 -8.93 8.17
N MET A 21 0.96 -8.70 9.37
CA MET A 21 -0.30 -7.96 9.56
C MET A 21 -0.19 -6.52 9.06
N VAL A 22 0.88 -5.81 9.44
CA VAL A 22 1.14 -4.43 9.00
C VAL A 22 1.22 -4.38 7.47
N SER A 23 1.97 -5.28 6.85
CA SER A 23 2.12 -5.31 5.39
C SER A 23 0.80 -5.52 4.66
N LYS A 24 -0.12 -6.34 5.21
CA LYS A 24 -1.47 -6.50 4.65
C LYS A 24 -2.28 -5.21 4.73
N THR A 25 -2.27 -4.56 5.90
CA THR A 25 -2.97 -3.29 6.09
C THR A 25 -2.42 -2.22 5.15
N VAL A 26 -1.09 -2.15 4.99
CA VAL A 26 -0.44 -1.24 4.03
C VAL A 26 -0.92 -1.52 2.61
N ALA A 27 -0.95 -2.79 2.17
CA ALA A 27 -1.39 -3.12 0.83
C ALA A 27 -2.82 -2.60 0.53
N VAL A 28 -3.77 -2.81 1.46
CA VAL A 28 -5.15 -2.35 1.29
C VAL A 28 -5.27 -0.84 1.39
N LEU A 29 -4.63 -0.23 2.40
CA LEU A 29 -4.70 1.21 2.64
C LEU A 29 -4.25 2.00 1.41
N VAL A 30 -3.28 1.48 0.67
CA VAL A 30 -2.66 2.18 -0.45
C VAL A 30 -3.57 2.18 -1.67
N ASP A 31 -4.27 1.08 -1.92
CA ASP A 31 -5.29 1.02 -2.96
C ASP A 31 -6.42 2.02 -2.65
N PHE A 32 -6.86 2.11 -1.39
CA PHE A 32 -7.86 3.08 -0.94
C PHE A 32 -7.38 4.53 -1.04
N LEU A 33 -6.15 4.83 -0.60
CA LEU A 33 -5.58 6.18 -0.67
C LEU A 33 -5.37 6.63 -2.11
N PHE A 34 -4.89 5.73 -2.97
CA PHE A 34 -4.65 6.05 -4.37
C PHE A 34 -5.97 6.32 -5.09
N LEU A 35 -6.96 5.44 -4.95
CA LEU A 35 -8.26 5.60 -5.59
C LEU A 35 -9.04 6.78 -5.01
N GLY A 36 -9.07 6.91 -3.68
CA GLY A 36 -9.76 8.00 -3.00
C GLY A 36 -9.14 9.35 -3.31
N GLY A 37 -7.82 9.45 -3.17
CA GLY A 37 -7.06 10.64 -3.48
C GLY A 37 -7.21 11.06 -4.95
N PHE A 38 -7.07 10.12 -5.89
CA PHE A 38 -7.25 10.40 -7.31
C PHE A 38 -8.66 10.87 -7.65
N THR A 39 -9.68 10.22 -7.08
CA THR A 39 -11.08 10.56 -7.32
C THR A 39 -11.41 11.96 -6.81
N VAL A 40 -11.04 12.27 -5.56
CA VAL A 40 -11.26 13.59 -4.98
C VAL A 40 -10.47 14.65 -5.75
N TYR A 41 -9.18 14.40 -6.01
CA TYR A 41 -8.35 15.35 -6.75
C TYR A 41 -8.91 15.68 -8.13
N SER A 42 -9.36 14.66 -8.87
CA SER A 42 -9.78 14.82 -10.26
C SER A 42 -11.22 15.31 -10.40
N LEU A 43 -12.14 14.83 -9.56
CA LEU A 43 -13.58 15.01 -9.78
C LEU A 43 -14.21 16.02 -8.82
N HIS A 44 -13.63 16.27 -7.64
CA HIS A 44 -14.25 17.12 -6.62
C HIS A 44 -14.54 18.54 -7.15
N LYS A 45 -13.50 19.25 -7.61
CA LYS A 45 -13.67 20.63 -8.13
C LYS A 45 -14.30 20.67 -9.52
N LEU A 46 -14.02 19.68 -10.36
CA LEU A 46 -14.47 19.69 -11.75
C LEU A 46 -15.96 19.32 -11.88
N ILE A 47 -16.45 18.42 -11.02
CA ILE A 47 -17.79 17.85 -11.11
C ILE A 47 -18.55 18.08 -9.81
N SER A 48 -18.10 17.51 -8.68
CA SER A 48 -18.90 17.47 -7.43
C SER A 48 -19.35 18.85 -6.95
N VAL A 49 -18.44 19.84 -6.97
CA VAL A 49 -18.73 21.23 -6.60
C VAL A 49 -19.65 21.95 -7.60
N LYS A 50 -19.68 21.51 -8.87
CA LYS A 50 -20.53 22.12 -9.91
C LYS A 50 -21.95 21.56 -9.91
N ILE A 51 -22.12 20.28 -9.57
CA ILE A 51 -23.42 19.59 -9.60
C ILE A 51 -24.17 19.61 -8.27
N ALA A 52 -23.49 19.92 -7.17
CA ALA A 52 -24.05 19.88 -5.82
C ALA A 52 -23.54 21.02 -4.94
N SER A 53 -24.27 21.30 -3.87
CA SER A 53 -23.94 22.34 -2.88
C SER A 53 -23.93 21.80 -1.46
N GLY A 54 -23.09 22.36 -0.60
CA GLY A 54 -23.02 21.97 0.82
C GLY A 54 -22.62 20.51 0.99
N TYR A 55 -23.28 19.80 1.91
CA TYR A 55 -22.97 18.41 2.23
C TYR A 55 -23.20 17.42 1.08
N ALA A 56 -24.01 17.78 0.08
CA ALA A 56 -24.25 16.94 -1.08
C ALA A 56 -23.00 16.76 -1.96
N ILE A 57 -22.02 17.66 -1.88
CA ILE A 57 -20.74 17.54 -2.60
C ILE A 57 -19.99 16.27 -2.16
N TYR A 58 -19.92 16.02 -0.85
CA TYR A 58 -19.23 14.85 -0.31
C TYR A 58 -19.95 13.54 -0.62
N PHE A 59 -21.28 13.57 -0.76
CA PHE A 59 -22.03 12.41 -1.25
C PHE A 59 -21.57 12.00 -2.65
N TRP A 60 -21.42 12.97 -3.57
CA TRP A 60 -20.91 12.70 -4.91
C TRP A 60 -19.46 12.22 -4.91
N ASP A 61 -18.60 12.77 -4.06
CA ASP A 61 -17.21 12.30 -3.94
C ASP A 61 -17.13 10.83 -3.50
N ILE A 62 -17.97 10.42 -2.54
CA ILE A 62 -18.06 9.01 -2.10
C ILE A 62 -18.60 8.12 -3.23
N LEU A 63 -19.62 8.59 -3.95
CA LEU A 63 -20.19 7.83 -5.06
C LEU A 63 -19.15 7.62 -6.18
N PHE A 64 -18.43 8.67 -6.56
CA PHE A 64 -17.36 8.56 -7.55
C PHE A 64 -16.21 7.68 -7.07
N PHE A 65 -15.91 7.67 -5.77
CA PHE A 65 -14.89 6.79 -5.21
C PHE A 65 -15.30 5.32 -5.36
N ILE A 66 -16.55 4.97 -5.05
CA ILE A 66 -17.07 3.61 -5.25
C ILE A 66 -16.99 3.21 -6.73
N VAL A 67 -17.40 4.09 -7.64
CA VAL A 67 -17.29 3.84 -9.09
C VAL A 67 -15.83 3.62 -9.51
N SER A 68 -14.91 4.43 -8.99
CA SER A 68 -13.47 4.30 -9.23
C SER A 68 -12.92 2.95 -8.77
N CYS A 69 -13.36 2.43 -7.60
CA CYS A 69 -13.00 1.10 -7.13
C CYS A 69 -13.44 -0.01 -8.10
N VAL A 70 -14.67 0.07 -8.61
CA VAL A 70 -15.20 -0.91 -9.58
C VAL A 70 -14.41 -0.85 -10.89
N LEU A 71 -14.14 0.35 -11.41
CA LEU A 71 -13.35 0.54 -12.63
C LEU A 71 -11.92 0.02 -12.46
N TYR A 72 -11.30 0.31 -11.32
CA TYR A 72 -9.97 -0.18 -10.98
C TYR A 72 -9.90 -1.70 -10.98
N TYR A 73 -10.88 -2.36 -10.35
CA TYR A 73 -10.98 -3.82 -10.36
C TYR A 73 -11.07 -4.37 -11.78
N ILE A 74 -11.95 -3.82 -12.63
CA ILE A 74 -12.12 -4.25 -14.03
C ILE A 74 -10.79 -4.10 -14.80
N VAL A 75 -10.15 -2.93 -14.69
CA VAL A 75 -8.89 -2.64 -15.41
C VAL A 75 -7.76 -3.55 -14.93
N LEU A 76 -7.62 -3.75 -13.62
CA LEU A 76 -6.62 -4.66 -13.09
C LEU A 76 -6.84 -6.10 -13.53
N ASN A 77 -8.07 -6.61 -13.46
CA ASN A 77 -8.37 -7.97 -13.93
C ASN A 77 -8.03 -8.13 -15.41
N TYR A 78 -8.42 -7.17 -16.24
CA TYR A 78 -8.06 -7.16 -17.65
C TYR A 78 -6.53 -7.16 -17.85
N LEU A 79 -5.79 -6.36 -17.09
CA LEU A 79 -4.32 -6.31 -17.14
C LEU A 79 -3.68 -7.61 -16.65
N VAL A 80 -4.20 -8.24 -15.61
CA VAL A 80 -3.66 -9.50 -15.07
C VAL A 80 -3.81 -10.62 -16.09
N ILE A 81 -4.97 -10.72 -16.74
CA ILE A 81 -5.25 -11.75 -17.75
C ILE A 81 -4.40 -11.55 -19.01
N ASN A 82 -4.36 -10.32 -19.54
CA ASN A 82 -3.75 -10.07 -20.86
C ASN A 82 -2.27 -9.69 -20.77
N PHE A 83 -1.84 -9.05 -19.69
CA PHE A 83 -0.50 -8.49 -19.52
C PHE A 83 0.09 -8.74 -18.12
N PRO A 84 0.27 -10.01 -17.71
CA PRO A 84 0.59 -10.38 -16.33
C PRO A 84 1.89 -9.75 -15.80
N ARG A 85 2.89 -9.53 -16.67
CA ARG A 85 4.15 -8.85 -16.28
C ARG A 85 3.94 -7.36 -15.99
N ILE A 86 3.13 -6.68 -16.80
CA ILE A 86 2.81 -5.26 -16.62
C ILE A 86 1.95 -5.09 -15.37
N ALA A 87 0.95 -5.96 -15.18
CA ALA A 87 0.13 -5.96 -13.96
C ALA A 87 0.98 -6.18 -12.70
N ALA A 88 1.94 -7.11 -12.73
CA ALA A 88 2.87 -7.34 -11.64
C ALA A 88 3.75 -6.10 -11.36
N PHE A 89 4.23 -5.44 -12.40
CA PHE A 89 5.03 -4.22 -12.26
C PHE A 89 4.23 -3.05 -11.68
N ILE A 90 3.01 -2.81 -12.17
CA ILE A 90 2.09 -1.82 -11.61
C ILE A 90 1.81 -2.12 -10.13
N ASN A 91 1.53 -3.39 -9.81
CA ASN A 91 1.29 -3.81 -8.43
C ASN A 91 2.51 -3.63 -7.51
N TYR A 92 3.72 -3.78 -8.04
CA TYR A 92 4.95 -3.46 -7.33
C TYR A 92 5.08 -1.95 -7.08
N ILE A 93 4.85 -1.11 -8.10
CA ILE A 93 4.88 0.36 -7.95
C ILE A 93 3.90 0.81 -6.87
N ILE A 94 2.67 0.30 -6.90
CA ILE A 94 1.66 0.60 -5.88
C ILE A 94 2.17 0.19 -4.49
N SER A 95 2.71 -1.02 -4.36
CA SER A 95 3.29 -1.50 -3.09
C SER A 95 4.46 -0.62 -2.62
N TRP A 96 5.26 -0.11 -3.55
CA TRP A 96 6.38 0.78 -3.27
C TRP A 96 5.93 2.15 -2.77
N ILE A 97 4.99 2.80 -3.46
CA ILE A 97 4.39 4.08 -3.04
C ILE A 97 3.79 3.94 -1.64
N GLY A 98 3.11 2.83 -1.40
CA GLY A 98 2.50 2.56 -0.12
C GLY A 98 3.47 2.38 1.02
N THR A 99 4.52 1.59 0.77
CA THR A 99 5.60 1.38 1.73
C THR A 99 6.34 2.69 2.00
N PHE A 100 6.56 3.51 0.97
CA PHE A 100 7.17 4.83 1.08
C PHE A 100 6.36 5.75 2.00
N LEU A 101 5.05 5.86 1.78
CA LEU A 101 4.16 6.71 2.59
C LEU A 101 4.17 6.30 4.05
N VAL A 102 4.04 5.00 4.33
CA VAL A 102 4.01 4.46 5.70
C VAL A 102 5.35 4.64 6.39
N TYR A 103 6.44 4.30 5.71
CA TYR A 103 7.80 4.48 6.23
C TYR A 103 8.06 5.94 6.59
N THR A 104 7.78 6.85 5.65
CA THR A 104 7.99 8.29 5.84
C THR A 104 7.11 8.84 6.95
N THR A 105 5.84 8.42 7.03
CA THR A 105 4.91 8.85 8.09
C THR A 105 5.40 8.40 9.45
N ILE A 106 5.84 7.15 9.60
CA ILE A 106 6.41 6.62 10.85
C ILE A 106 7.66 7.42 11.25
N CYS A 107 8.58 7.66 10.30
CA CYS A 107 9.78 8.45 10.57
C CYS A 107 9.45 9.88 10.99
N ILE A 108 8.51 10.55 10.32
CA ILE A 108 8.10 11.91 10.69
C ILE A 108 7.46 11.93 12.08
N ILE A 109 6.59 10.96 12.42
CA ILE A 109 5.94 10.90 13.74
C ILE A 109 6.96 10.64 14.86
N LEU A 110 7.94 9.75 14.63
CA LEU A 110 8.88 9.33 15.69
C LEU A 110 10.13 10.21 15.78
N ILE A 111 10.62 10.72 14.65
CA ILE A 111 11.93 11.39 14.53
C ILE A 111 11.76 12.85 14.07
N GLY A 112 10.64 13.20 13.41
CA GLY A 112 10.39 14.53 12.85
C GLY A 112 10.88 14.71 11.40
N ASN A 113 11.71 13.81 10.89
CA ASN A 113 12.18 13.79 9.51
C ASN A 113 12.62 12.37 9.10
N LEU A 114 12.96 12.16 7.82
CA LEU A 114 13.67 10.97 7.35
C LEU A 114 14.99 10.81 8.13
N PRO A 115 15.34 9.59 8.59
CA PRO A 115 16.51 9.38 9.41
C PRO A 115 17.79 9.65 8.63
N LYS A 116 18.72 10.37 9.27
CA LYS A 116 20.05 10.62 8.73
C LYS A 116 20.97 9.42 9.02
N LEU A 117 20.93 8.42 8.13
CA LEU A 117 21.63 7.14 8.24
C LEU A 117 23.13 7.25 7.92
N LEU A 118 23.50 8.19 7.04
CA LEU A 118 24.88 8.50 6.68
C LEU A 118 25.18 9.98 6.89
N ASN A 119 26.46 10.31 7.00
CA ASN A 119 26.91 11.68 7.27
C ASN A 119 26.57 12.64 6.11
N ASP A 120 26.67 12.13 4.88
CA ASP A 120 26.24 12.84 3.68
C ASP A 120 24.73 12.71 3.46
N GLU A 121 24.08 13.83 3.15
CA GLU A 121 22.63 13.92 3.01
C GLU A 121 22.11 13.12 1.81
N PHE A 122 22.76 13.22 0.65
CA PHE A 122 22.37 12.52 -0.55
C PHE A 122 22.46 11.00 -0.35
N PHE A 123 23.59 10.51 0.17
CA PHE A 123 23.76 9.08 0.44
C PHE A 123 22.79 8.57 1.51
N SER A 124 22.45 9.40 2.50
CA SER A 124 21.44 9.05 3.50
C SER A 124 20.04 8.92 2.87
N GLN A 125 19.62 9.86 2.04
CA GLN A 125 18.34 9.79 1.33
C GLN A 125 18.27 8.58 0.40
N LEU A 126 19.35 8.33 -0.36
CA LEU A 126 19.47 7.16 -1.23
C LEU A 126 19.32 5.85 -0.44
N THR A 127 19.95 5.78 0.74
CA THR A 127 19.85 4.59 1.61
C THR A 127 18.43 4.37 2.11
N ASN A 128 17.72 5.43 2.51
CA ASN A 128 16.30 5.34 2.86
C ASN A 128 15.46 4.80 1.70
N ILE A 129 15.69 5.28 0.47
CA ILE A 129 15.00 4.80 -0.74
C ILE A 129 15.28 3.32 -0.99
N ILE A 130 16.53 2.86 -0.80
CA ILE A 130 16.90 1.45 -0.93
C ILE A 130 16.15 0.61 0.11
N ILE A 131 16.11 1.05 1.38
CA ILE A 131 15.38 0.36 2.45
C ILE A 131 13.89 0.24 2.08
N ILE A 132 13.27 1.33 1.65
CA ILE A 132 11.87 1.37 1.22
C ILE A 132 11.63 0.40 0.06
N SER A 133 12.56 0.33 -0.90
CA SER A 133 12.46 -0.57 -2.05
C SER A 133 12.53 -2.04 -1.63
N ILE A 134 13.40 -2.40 -0.70
CA ILE A 134 13.48 -3.76 -0.14
C ILE A 134 12.20 -4.11 0.62
N LEU A 135 11.69 -3.21 1.45
CA LEU A 135 10.42 -3.40 2.17
C LEU A 135 9.24 -3.53 1.21
N ALA A 136 9.24 -2.77 0.12
CA ALA A 136 8.19 -2.82 -0.90
C ALA A 136 8.10 -4.19 -1.58
N ILE A 137 9.23 -4.89 -1.78
CA ILE A 137 9.25 -6.27 -2.29
C ILE A 137 8.51 -7.21 -1.34
N ILE A 138 8.69 -7.03 -0.03
CA ILE A 138 8.00 -7.83 0.99
C ILE A 138 6.48 -7.57 0.91
N THR A 139 6.08 -6.30 0.89
CA THR A 139 4.67 -5.89 0.74
C THR A 139 4.06 -6.44 -0.55
N PHE A 140 4.77 -6.36 -1.67
CA PHE A 140 4.35 -6.88 -2.96
C PHE A 140 4.13 -8.41 -2.93
N ASN A 141 5.07 -9.16 -2.36
CA ASN A 141 4.93 -10.61 -2.25
C ASN A 141 3.76 -11.00 -1.35
N ILE A 142 3.56 -10.28 -0.24
CA ILE A 142 2.40 -10.49 0.64
C ILE A 142 1.09 -10.22 -0.12
N ARG A 143 1.03 -9.13 -0.88
CA ARG A 143 -0.12 -8.77 -1.73
C ARG A 143 -0.40 -9.84 -2.79
N LYS A 144 0.63 -10.33 -3.47
CA LYS A 144 0.53 -11.44 -4.44
C LYS A 144 -0.03 -12.72 -3.79
N THR A 145 0.43 -13.07 -2.59
CA THR A 145 -0.07 -14.26 -1.88
C THR A 145 -1.49 -14.10 -1.32
N MET A 146 -2.00 -12.87 -1.14
CA MET A 146 -3.40 -12.66 -0.77
C MET A 146 -4.33 -12.97 -1.94
N PHE A 147 -4.07 -12.37 -3.10
CA PHE A 147 -4.87 -12.62 -4.31
C PHE A 147 -4.83 -14.10 -4.75
N ALA A 148 -3.66 -14.74 -4.71
CA ALA A 148 -3.52 -16.15 -5.09
C ALA A 148 -4.18 -17.16 -4.11
N ASN A 149 -4.50 -16.74 -2.87
CA ASN A 149 -5.22 -17.58 -1.91
C ASN A 149 -6.73 -17.37 -1.95
N GLU A 150 -7.21 -16.23 -2.46
CA GLU A 150 -8.64 -16.01 -2.73
C GLU A 150 -9.09 -16.88 -3.92
N GLU A 151 -8.35 -16.87 -5.03
CA GLU A 151 -8.63 -17.72 -6.20
C GLU A 151 -8.71 -19.21 -5.83
N ARG A 152 -7.80 -19.68 -4.95
CA ARG A 152 -7.75 -21.09 -4.53
C ARG A 152 -8.89 -21.50 -3.60
N ASN A 153 -9.49 -20.54 -2.89
CA ASN A 153 -10.67 -20.82 -2.06
C ASN A 153 -11.95 -20.80 -2.89
N GLU A 154 -12.01 -20.01 -3.97
CA GLU A 154 -13.13 -20.02 -4.93
C GLU A 154 -13.19 -21.33 -5.75
N GLU A 155 -12.07 -22.00 -6.00
CA GLU A 155 -12.05 -23.31 -6.68
C GLU A 155 -12.49 -24.51 -5.81
N ILE A 156 -12.58 -24.34 -4.48
CA ILE A 156 -12.92 -25.42 -3.53
C ILE A 156 -14.43 -25.44 -3.20
N TYR A 157 -15.17 -24.39 -3.60
CA TYR A 157 -16.63 -24.30 -3.45
C TYR A 157 -17.34 -24.42 -4.80
#